data_AF-A0A937BCH6-F1
#
_entry.id   AF-A0A937BCH6-F1
#
_cell.length_a   1.000
_cell.length_b   1.000
_cell.length_c   1.000
_cell.angle_alpha   90.00
_cell.angle_beta   90.00
_cell.angle_gamma   90.00
#
_symmetry.space_group_name_H-M   'P 1'
#
loop_
_entity.id
_entity.type
_entity.pdbx_description
1 polymer ?
#
loop_
_entity_poly.entity_id
_entity_poly.type
_entity_poly.pdbx_seq_one_letter_code
_entity_poly.pdbx_strand_id
1 'polypeptide(L)'
;MEREKLRETLSTAMAQVDFLRLEFQRQKSLHDEQASAKKTLQRVEADLQIEEKKVQSLQNQIQILDQNIQLASNSDSPIIPIKAPISGHITDVAVHIGTMVDPSQSMFTIVDNSKMHVDLLVYEKDLFKVKQDRLYDLF
;
A
#
# COMPACT_ATOMS: atom_id res chain seq x y z
N MET A 1 7.36 -14.64 15.82
CA MET A 1 5.97 -14.66 16.34
C MET A 1 4.99 -13.99 15.38
N GLU A 2 5.31 -12.81 14.83
CA GLU A 2 4.42 -12.09 13.91
C GLU A 2 4.13 -12.80 12.57
N ARG A 3 5.15 -13.40 11.93
CA ARG A 3 4.99 -14.20 10.70
C ARG A 3 4.00 -15.35 10.85
N GLU A 4 4.09 -16.08 11.96
CA GLU A 4 3.21 -17.24 12.21
C GLU A 4 1.76 -16.79 12.43
N LYS A 5 1.54 -15.66 13.11
CA LYS A 5 0.21 -15.07 13.26
C LYS A 5 -0.40 -14.63 11.92
N LEU A 6 0.40 -14.06 11.03
CA LEU A 6 -0.04 -13.69 9.67
C LEU A 6 -0.41 -14.94 8.85
N ARG A 7 0.37 -16.01 8.95
CA ARG A 7 0.08 -17.29 8.26
C ARG A 7 -1.18 -17.98 8.80
N GLU A 8 -1.41 -17.94 10.11
CA GLU A 8 -2.65 -18.43 10.72
C GLU A 8 -3.86 -17.64 10.22
N THR A 9 -3.75 -16.31 10.19
CA THR A 9 -4.81 -15.42 9.69
C THR A 9 -5.06 -15.63 8.19
N LEU A 10 -4.01 -15.88 7.40
CA LEU A 10 -4.13 -16.25 5.99
C LEU A 10 -4.92 -17.55 5.83
N SER A 11 -4.56 -18.59 6.60
CA SER A 11 -5.21 -19.90 6.53
C SER A 11 -6.72 -19.81 6.81
N THR A 12 -7.10 -19.05 7.85
CA THR A 12 -8.51 -18.83 8.19
C THR A 12 -9.25 -18.02 7.13
N ALA A 13 -8.62 -16.98 6.56
CA ALA A 13 -9.19 -16.21 5.46
C ALA A 13 -9.38 -17.06 4.19
N MET A 14 -8.43 -17.95 3.86
CA MET A 14 -8.55 -18.87 2.73
C MET A 14 -9.73 -19.83 2.90
N ALA A 15 -9.90 -20.41 4.09
CA ALA A 15 -11.05 -21.26 4.39
C ALA A 15 -12.38 -20.51 4.23
N GLN A 16 -12.42 -19.23 4.62
CA GLN A 16 -13.60 -18.38 4.45
C GLN A 16 -13.91 -18.10 2.97
N VAL A 17 -12.87 -17.85 2.14
CA VAL A 17 -13.03 -17.69 0.70
C VAL A 17 -13.59 -18.96 0.06
N ASP A 18 -13.09 -20.14 0.44
CA ASP A 18 -13.58 -21.42 -0.10
C ASP A 18 -15.05 -21.64 0.25
N PHE A 19 -15.44 -21.33 1.49
CA PHE A 19 -16.83 -21.38 1.92
C PHE A 19 -17.71 -20.41 1.11
N LEU A 20 -17.30 -19.15 0.97
CA LEU A 20 -18.05 -18.12 0.23
C LEU A 20 -18.14 -18.45 -1.26
N ARG A 21 -17.13 -19.10 -1.83
CA ARG A 21 -17.11 -19.52 -3.24
C ARG A 21 -18.13 -20.63 -3.50
N LEU A 22 -18.22 -21.61 -2.59
CA LEU A 22 -19.26 -22.65 -2.65
C LEU A 22 -20.66 -22.05 -2.50
N GLU A 23 -20.83 -21.12 -1.56
CA GLU A 23 -22.11 -20.44 -1.35
C GLU A 23 -22.51 -19.59 -2.55
N PHE A 24 -21.56 -18.88 -3.17
CA PHE A 24 -21.79 -18.13 -4.40
C PHE A 24 -22.27 -19.04 -5.54
N GLN A 25 -21.61 -20.19 -5.74
CA GLN A 25 -22.03 -21.17 -6.75
C GLN A 25 -23.44 -21.70 -6.49
N ARG A 26 -23.76 -22.01 -5.23
CA ARG A 26 -25.10 -22.46 -4.81
C ARG A 26 -26.17 -21.39 -5.05
N GLN A 27 -25.88 -20.13 -4.70
CA GLN A 27 -26.83 -19.03 -4.94
C GLN A 27 -27.00 -18.74 -6.42
N LYS A 28 -25.93 -18.92 -7.23
CA LYS A 28 -25.99 -18.75 -8.68
C LYS A 28 -26.89 -19.81 -9.31
N SER A 29 -26.73 -21.09 -8.95
CA SER A 29 -27.60 -22.16 -9.48
C SER A 29 -29.07 -21.96 -9.07
N LEU A 30 -29.33 -21.60 -7.81
CA LEU A 30 -30.70 -21.30 -7.34
C LEU A 30 -31.30 -20.08 -8.03
N HIS A 31 -30.50 -19.06 -8.36
CA HIS A 31 -30.98 -17.89 -9.10
C HIS A 31 -31.30 -18.25 -10.56
N ASP A 32 -30.46 -19.06 -11.20
CA ASP A 32 -30.66 -19.52 -12.59
C ASP A 32 -31.90 -20.43 -12.70
N GLU A 33 -32.24 -21.16 -11.62
CA GLU A 33 -33.47 -21.95 -11.47
C GLU A 33 -34.68 -21.11 -10.96
N GLN A 34 -34.59 -19.77 -10.95
CA GLN A 34 -35.63 -18.83 -10.49
C GLN A 34 -36.07 -18.99 -9.01
N ALA A 35 -35.27 -19.67 -8.19
CA ALA A 35 -35.57 -20.00 -6.80
C ALA A 35 -34.96 -19.01 -5.77
N SER A 36 -34.08 -18.08 -6.18
CA SER A 36 -33.33 -17.19 -5.26
C SER A 36 -33.48 -15.70 -5.60
N ALA A 37 -33.46 -14.85 -4.57
CA ALA A 37 -33.49 -13.40 -4.71
C ALA A 37 -32.12 -12.84 -5.17
N LYS A 38 -32.11 -12.07 -6.27
CA LYS A 38 -30.91 -11.38 -6.81
C LYS A 38 -30.06 -10.64 -5.77
N LYS A 39 -30.72 -10.08 -4.74
CA LYS A 39 -30.06 -9.40 -3.60
C LYS A 39 -29.12 -10.31 -2.80
N THR A 40 -29.49 -11.59 -2.63
CA THR A 40 -28.66 -12.56 -1.91
C THR A 40 -27.42 -12.92 -2.71
N LEU A 41 -27.57 -13.17 -4.01
CA LEU A 41 -26.43 -13.43 -4.90
C LEU A 41 -25.43 -12.26 -4.91
N GLN A 42 -25.92 -11.03 -5.05
CA GLN A 42 -25.08 -9.82 -5.02
C GLN A 42 -24.36 -9.64 -3.68
N ARG A 43 -24.99 -10.00 -2.56
CA ARG A 43 -24.35 -9.95 -1.24
C ARG A 43 -23.21 -10.96 -1.13
N VAL A 44 -23.47 -12.21 -1.49
CA VAL A 44 -22.46 -13.28 -1.42
C VAL A 44 -21.29 -12.99 -2.37
N GLU A 45 -21.55 -12.42 -3.55
CA GLU A 45 -20.52 -11.94 -4.47
C GLU A 45 -19.64 -10.84 -3.85
N ALA A 46 -20.25 -9.86 -3.20
CA ALA A 46 -19.51 -8.80 -2.51
C ALA A 46 -18.67 -9.34 -1.34
N ASP A 47 -19.24 -10.22 -0.52
CA ASP A 47 -18.54 -10.85 0.60
C ASP A 47 -17.35 -11.70 0.11
N LEU A 48 -17.53 -12.46 -0.97
CA LEU A 48 -16.46 -13.23 -1.61
C LEU A 48 -15.33 -12.31 -2.09
N GLN A 49 -15.66 -11.23 -2.80
CA GLN A 49 -14.66 -10.27 -3.28
C GLN A 49 -13.88 -9.62 -2.12
N ILE A 50 -14.55 -9.26 -1.03
CA ILE A 50 -13.92 -8.66 0.15
C ILE A 50 -12.90 -9.64 0.76
N GLU A 51 -13.28 -10.89 0.98
CA GLU A 51 -12.38 -11.88 1.58
C GLU A 51 -11.24 -12.29 0.62
N GLU A 52 -11.48 -12.35 -0.70
CA GLU A 52 -10.40 -12.56 -1.69
C GLU A 52 -9.37 -11.41 -1.66
N LYS A 53 -9.82 -10.16 -1.54
CA LYS A 53 -8.92 -9.01 -1.38
C LYS A 53 -8.14 -9.06 -0.07
N LYS A 54 -8.76 -9.54 1.00
CA LYS A 54 -8.09 -9.73 2.29
C LYS A 54 -7.00 -10.80 2.22
N VAL A 55 -7.27 -11.94 1.57
CA VAL A 55 -6.25 -12.97 1.29
C VAL A 55 -5.09 -12.38 0.50
N GLN A 56 -5.37 -11.64 -0.58
CA GLN A 56 -4.34 -10.98 -1.39
C GLN A 56 -3.49 -10.00 -0.55
N SER A 57 -4.13 -9.19 0.30
CA SER A 57 -3.43 -8.26 1.20
C SER A 57 -2.51 -8.99 2.20
N LEU A 58 -3.00 -10.07 2.82
CA LEU A 58 -2.22 -10.89 3.74
C LEU A 58 -1.03 -11.57 3.05
N GLN A 59 -1.22 -12.09 1.83
CA GLN A 59 -0.13 -12.65 1.02
C GLN A 59 0.95 -11.61 0.72
N ASN A 60 0.55 -10.39 0.34
CA ASN A 60 1.50 -9.30 0.10
C ASN A 60 2.28 -8.92 1.36
N GLN A 61 1.61 -8.84 2.52
CA GLN A 61 2.28 -8.58 3.80
C GLN A 61 3.31 -9.66 4.15
N ILE A 62 2.96 -10.94 3.96
CA ILE A 62 3.88 -12.05 4.17
C ILE A 62 5.05 -11.99 3.17
N GLN A 63 4.79 -11.67 1.90
CA GLN A 63 5.84 -11.56 0.89
C GLN A 63 6.83 -10.44 1.21
N ILE A 64 6.36 -9.27 1.64
CA ILE A 64 7.24 -8.17 2.08
C ILE A 64 8.08 -8.62 3.28
N LEU A 65 7.47 -9.30 4.25
CA LEU A 65 8.17 -9.80 5.41
C LEU A 65 9.21 -10.87 5.04
N ASP A 66 8.86 -11.80 4.14
CA ASP A 66 9.76 -12.84 3.66
C ASP A 66 10.90 -12.25 2.83
N GLN A 67 10.66 -11.20 2.04
CA GLN A 67 11.73 -10.44 1.35
C GLN A 67 12.66 -9.76 2.34
N ASN A 68 12.13 -9.11 3.38
CA ASN A 68 12.93 -8.50 4.44
C ASN A 68 13.76 -9.55 5.19
N ILE A 69 13.18 -10.72 5.50
CA ILE A 69 13.89 -11.83 6.13
C ILE A 69 14.95 -12.39 5.18
N GLN A 70 14.67 -12.62 3.90
CA GLN A 70 15.65 -13.11 2.92
C GLN A 70 16.81 -12.13 2.72
N LEU A 71 16.54 -10.82 2.72
CA LEU A 71 17.58 -9.79 2.72
C LEU A 71 18.44 -9.87 3.99
N ALA A 72 17.84 -10.18 5.14
CA ALA A 72 18.56 -10.40 6.39
C ALA A 72 19.26 -11.77 6.50
N SER A 73 18.80 -12.79 5.75
CA SER A 73 19.29 -14.18 5.83
C SER A 73 20.37 -14.51 4.80
N ASN A 74 20.37 -13.83 3.63
CA ASN A 74 21.39 -14.00 2.59
C ASN A 74 22.70 -13.26 2.89
N SER A 75 22.77 -12.54 4.00
CA SER A 75 24.00 -12.00 4.55
C SER A 75 24.30 -12.69 5.86
N ASP A 76 25.49 -13.28 6.00
CA ASP A 76 26.11 -13.62 7.30
C ASP A 76 26.38 -12.35 8.17
N SER A 77 25.64 -11.28 7.92
CA SER A 77 25.84 -9.95 8.45
C SER A 77 24.48 -9.39 8.86
N PRO A 78 24.32 -8.89 10.09
CA PRO A 78 23.09 -8.28 10.60
C PRO A 78 22.81 -6.89 9.98
N ILE A 79 23.26 -6.65 8.75
CA ILE A 79 23.27 -5.35 8.09
C ILE A 79 22.19 -5.35 7.00
N ILE A 80 21.18 -4.49 7.14
CA ILE A 80 20.16 -4.27 6.13
C ILE A 80 20.55 -3.04 5.31
N PRO A 81 20.78 -3.17 3.99
CA PRO A 81 21.09 -2.01 3.15
C PRO A 81 19.83 -1.18 2.89
N ILE A 82 19.87 0.10 3.24
CA ILE A 82 18.79 1.05 2.94
C ILE A 82 19.04 1.64 1.54
N LYS A 83 18.08 1.48 0.63
CA LYS A 83 18.18 1.96 -0.76
C LYS A 83 17.31 3.19 -0.97
N ALA A 84 17.80 4.12 -1.79
CA ALA A 84 17.02 5.29 -2.20
C ALA A 84 15.83 4.87 -3.08
N PRO A 85 14.59 5.33 -2.79
CA PRO A 85 13.43 5.01 -3.60
C PRO A 85 13.34 5.83 -4.90
N ILE A 86 14.01 6.98 -4.95
CA ILE A 86 14.02 7.90 -6.10
C ILE A 86 15.44 8.36 -6.41
N SER A 87 15.68 8.76 -7.66
CA SER A 87 16.88 9.49 -8.05
C SER A 87 16.74 10.96 -7.67
N GLY A 88 17.77 11.55 -7.07
CA GLY A 88 17.74 12.94 -6.60
C GLY A 88 19.00 13.29 -5.82
N HIS A 89 18.95 14.40 -5.10
CA HIS A 89 20.05 14.87 -4.24
C HIS A 89 19.68 14.71 -2.76
N ILE A 90 20.65 14.31 -1.94
CA ILE A 90 20.47 14.26 -0.48
C ILE A 90 20.59 15.70 0.05
N THR A 91 19.51 16.22 0.63
CA THR A 91 19.47 17.59 1.17
C THR A 91 19.72 17.63 2.67
N ASP A 92 19.40 16.55 3.38
CA ASP A 92 19.57 16.48 4.83
C ASP A 92 20.00 15.07 5.27
N VAL A 93 20.87 15.02 6.27
CA VAL A 93 21.43 13.80 6.86
C VAL A 93 21.32 13.92 8.38
N ALA A 94 20.37 13.21 8.96
CA ALA A 94 20.06 13.30 10.39
C ALA A 94 20.81 12.28 11.25
N VAL A 95 21.64 11.43 10.65
CA VAL A 95 22.31 10.31 11.33
C VAL A 95 23.80 10.27 11.05
N HIS A 96 24.56 9.78 12.02
CA HIS A 96 26.00 9.55 11.91
C HIS A 96 26.31 8.05 12.06
N ILE A 97 27.51 7.65 11.65
CA ILE A 97 27.96 6.27 11.84
C ILE A 97 27.99 5.95 13.34
N GLY A 98 27.29 4.89 13.74
CA GLY A 98 27.16 4.49 15.14
C GLY A 98 25.95 5.10 15.87
N THR A 99 25.15 5.94 15.21
CA THR A 99 23.87 6.42 15.76
C THR A 99 22.86 5.25 15.80
N MET A 100 22.22 5.06 16.96
CA MET A 100 21.05 4.18 17.09
C MET A 100 19.82 4.91 16.53
N VAL A 101 19.05 4.24 15.68
CA VAL A 101 17.92 4.84 14.95
C VAL A 101 16.63 4.08 15.25
N ASP A 102 15.55 4.82 15.50
CA ASP A 102 14.21 4.27 15.64
C ASP A 102 13.50 4.20 14.27
N PRO A 103 12.57 3.25 14.05
CA PRO A 103 11.85 3.12 12.77
C PRO A 103 11.06 4.35 12.33
N SER A 104 10.71 5.23 13.28
CA SER A 104 9.98 6.49 13.02
C SER A 104 10.90 7.67 12.72
N GLN A 105 12.22 7.53 12.90
CA GLN A 105 13.17 8.61 12.72
C GLN A 105 13.58 8.72 11.25
N SER A 106 13.44 9.92 10.67
CA SER A 106 13.99 10.20 9.35
C SER A 106 15.51 10.20 9.41
N MET A 107 16.16 9.46 8.52
CA MET A 107 17.62 9.35 8.44
C MET A 107 18.21 10.22 7.33
N PHE A 108 17.54 10.26 6.18
CA PHE A 108 17.99 10.95 4.97
C PHE A 108 16.79 11.59 4.26
N THR A 109 16.97 12.81 3.77
CA THR A 109 16.00 13.47 2.91
C THR A 109 16.54 13.53 1.48
N ILE A 110 15.78 12.99 0.53
CA ILE A 110 16.13 13.00 -0.90
C ILE A 110 15.14 13.91 -1.63
N VAL A 111 15.65 14.84 -2.41
CA VAL A 111 14.86 15.77 -3.22
C VAL A 111 15.24 15.62 -4.69
N ASP A 112 14.25 15.39 -5.54
CA ASP A 112 14.38 15.50 -6.99
C ASP A 112 13.97 16.90 -7.44
N ASN A 113 14.93 17.68 -7.95
CA ASN A 113 14.72 19.03 -8.45
C ASN A 113 14.46 19.07 -9.97
N SER A 114 14.27 17.93 -10.64
CA SER A 114 14.04 17.87 -12.09
C SER A 114 12.79 18.62 -12.54
N LYS A 115 11.76 18.68 -11.69
CA LYS A 115 10.53 19.44 -11.90
C LYS A 115 10.22 20.27 -10.67
N MET A 116 10.74 21.49 -10.65
CA MET A 116 10.46 22.43 -9.57
C MET A 116 9.04 22.98 -9.71
N HIS A 117 8.24 22.81 -8.66
CA HIS A 117 6.90 23.38 -8.56
C HIS A 117 6.94 24.61 -7.65
N VAL A 118 6.22 25.66 -8.04
CA VAL A 118 6.08 26.89 -7.24
C VAL A 118 4.63 27.02 -6.84
N ASP A 119 4.39 27.01 -5.53
CA ASP A 119 3.07 27.26 -4.98
C ASP A 119 2.90 28.77 -4.75
N LEU A 120 1.95 29.38 -5.46
CA LEU A 120 1.60 30.79 -5.27
C LEU A 120 0.42 30.92 -4.30
N LEU A 121 0.65 31.62 -3.19
CA LEU A 121 -0.43 32.05 -2.30
C LEU A 121 -1.08 33.31 -2.86
N VAL A 122 -2.32 33.20 -3.32
CA VAL A 122 -3.09 34.31 -3.90
C VAL A 122 -4.26 34.65 -2.99
N TYR A 123 -4.44 35.94 -2.69
CA TYR A 123 -5.61 36.40 -1.97
C TYR A 123 -6.87 36.20 -2.82
N GLU A 124 -7.98 35.83 -2.18
CA GLU A 124 -9.27 35.58 -2.85
C GLU A 124 -9.71 36.76 -3.75
N LYS A 125 -9.49 38.00 -3.29
CA LYS A 125 -9.75 39.24 -4.04
C LYS A 125 -8.91 39.41 -5.32
N ASP A 126 -7.86 38.62 -5.51
CA ASP A 126 -6.95 38.68 -6.66
C ASP A 126 -7.01 37.39 -7.49
N LEU A 127 -7.83 36.41 -7.08
CA LEU A 127 -7.99 35.12 -7.76
C LEU A 127 -8.42 35.29 -9.22
N PHE A 128 -9.28 36.26 -9.52
CA PHE A 128 -9.73 36.55 -10.90
C PHE A 128 -8.62 37.09 -11.81
N LYS A 129 -7.46 37.50 -11.25
CA LYS A 129 -6.30 37.96 -12.03
C LYS A 129 -5.37 36.81 -12.43
N VAL A 130 -5.54 35.64 -11.79
CA VAL A 130 -4.76 34.43 -12.07
C VAL A 130 -5.36 33.70 -13.25
N LYS A 131 -4.54 33.43 -14.26
CA LYS A 131 -4.88 32.63 -15.44
C LYS A 131 -3.85 31.52 -15.62
N GLN A 132 -4.34 30.36 -16.07
CA GLN A 132 -3.50 29.27 -16.55
C GLN A 132 -2.69 29.76 -17.77
N ASP A 133 -1.42 29.35 -17.87
CA ASP A 133 -0.46 29.70 -18.94
C ASP A 133 -0.03 31.17 -19.04
N ARG A 134 -0.15 31.93 -17.95
CA ARG A 134 0.43 33.28 -17.87
C ARG A 134 1.83 33.23 -17.24
N LEU A 135 2.79 33.91 -17.86
CA LEU A 135 4.11 34.15 -17.27
C LEU A 135 3.97 35.12 -16.09
N TYR A 136 4.42 34.69 -14.92
CA TYR A 136 4.57 35.52 -13.74
C TYR A 136 6.06 35.59 -13.43
N ASP A 137 6.60 36.82 -13.33
CA ASP A 137 7.97 36.99 -12.85
C ASP A 137 8.00 36.69 -11.35
N LEU A 138 8.74 35.65 -10.99
CA LEU A 138 9.29 35.48 -9.65
C LEU A 138 10.62 36.23 -9.66
N PHE A 139 10.74 37.22 -8.77
CA PHE A 139 11.83 38.18 -8.67
C PHE A 139 13.24 37.63 -8.95
#